data_AF-A0A5J4U442-F1
#
_entry.id   AF-A0A5J4U442-F1
#
_cell.length_a   1.000
_cell.length_b   1.000
_cell.length_c   1.000
_cell.angle_alpha   90.00
_cell.angle_beta   90.00
_cell.angle_gamma   90.00
#
_symmetry.space_group_name_H-M   'P 1'
#
loop_
_entity.id
_entity.type
_entity.pdbx_description
1 polymer ?
#
loop_
_entity_poly.entity_id
_entity_poly.type
_entity_poly.pdbx_seq_one_letter_code
_entity_poly.pdbx_strand_id
1 'polypeptide(L)'
;MPFWKLEGEAAKQNALIWFNSDEVKQYEDPLEKAVHLIHDGYVPRAYFLALLPEERGGLDRDIAALREGRDFRVFGRPPKLNIDECKQIEMFVDAQNEQHNSVSGQRNY
;
A
#
# COMPACT_ATOMS: atom_id res chain seq x y z
N MET A 1 -12.77 9.99 27.89
CA MET A 1 -11.92 8.77 27.83
C MET A 1 -10.97 8.93 26.66
N PRO A 2 -9.65 8.82 26.83
CA PRO A 2 -8.72 8.91 25.70
C PRO A 2 -8.94 7.73 24.75
N PHE A 3 -8.98 7.98 23.44
CA PHE A 3 -9.28 6.99 22.40
C PHE A 3 -8.29 5.80 22.37
N TRP A 4 -7.11 5.95 22.99
CA TRP A 4 -6.10 4.92 23.14
C TRP A 4 -6.43 3.82 24.16
N LYS A 5 -7.55 3.93 24.89
CA LYS A 5 -7.94 3.06 26.02
C LYS A 5 -9.17 2.18 25.77
N LEU A 6 -9.60 2.01 24.52
CA LEU A 6 -10.66 1.04 24.22
C LEU A 6 -10.06 -0.37 24.30
N GLU A 7 -10.27 -1.03 25.44
CA GLU A 7 -9.86 -2.39 25.71
C GLU A 7 -10.56 -3.37 24.76
N GLY A 8 -9.77 -4.29 24.20
CA GLY A 8 -10.13 -5.46 23.40
C GLY A 8 -11.49 -5.44 22.72
N GLU A 9 -12.55 -5.75 23.48
CA GLU A 9 -13.89 -5.97 22.96
C GLU A 9 -14.56 -4.71 22.39
N ALA A 10 -14.37 -3.56 23.04
CA ALA A 10 -14.98 -2.32 22.56
C ALA A 10 -14.30 -1.81 21.28
N ALA A 11 -12.98 -2.04 21.15
CA ALA A 11 -12.23 -1.75 19.93
C ALA A 11 -12.68 -2.65 18.77
N LYS A 12 -12.92 -3.94 19.03
CA LYS A 12 -13.46 -4.88 18.04
C LYS A 12 -14.86 -4.47 17.55
N GLN A 13 -15.76 -4.11 18.46
CA GLN A 13 -17.11 -3.67 18.10
C GLN A 13 -17.07 -2.43 17.20
N ASN A 14 -16.22 -1.45 17.53
CA ASN A 14 -16.03 -0.28 16.68
C ASN A 14 -15.46 -0.65 15.30
N ALA A 15 -14.46 -1.54 15.23
CA ALA A 15 -13.93 -2.02 13.95
C ALA A 15 -15.00 -2.71 13.10
N LEU A 16 -15.88 -3.50 13.72
CA LEU A 16 -16.98 -4.18 13.03
C LEU A 16 -18.03 -3.21 12.47
N ILE A 17 -18.33 -2.11 13.16
CA ILE A 17 -19.23 -1.07 12.62
C ILE A 17 -18.66 -0.52 11.31
N TRP A 18 -17.37 -0.20 11.29
CA TRP A 18 -16.69 0.32 10.10
C TRP A 18 -16.55 -0.72 8.98
N PHE A 19 -16.33 -2.00 9.29
CA PHE A 19 -16.30 -3.07 8.26
C PHE A 19 -17.60 -3.24 7.48
N ASN A 20 -18.72 -2.77 8.04
CA ASN A 20 -20.04 -2.82 7.43
C ASN A 20 -20.46 -1.50 6.78
N SER A 21 -19.59 -0.48 6.82
CA SER A 21 -19.87 0.84 6.27
C SER A 21 -19.76 0.82 4.74
N ASP A 22 -20.50 1.72 4.09
CA ASP A 22 -20.57 1.79 2.62
C ASP A 22 -19.20 2.04 1.96
N GLU A 23 -18.30 2.72 2.67
CA GLU A 23 -16.94 3.07 2.23
C GLU A 23 -16.09 1.86 1.86
N VAL A 24 -16.35 0.70 2.47
CA VAL A 24 -15.57 -0.53 2.22
C VAL A 24 -16.39 -1.72 1.75
N LYS A 25 -17.65 -1.49 1.34
CA LYS A 25 -18.51 -2.57 0.82
C LYS A 25 -18.00 -3.21 -0.47
N GLN A 26 -17.20 -2.48 -1.24
CA GLN A 26 -16.60 -2.99 -2.49
C GLN A 26 -15.49 -4.01 -2.27
N TYR A 27 -14.89 -4.05 -1.07
CA TYR A 27 -13.83 -4.99 -0.74
C TYR A 27 -14.44 -6.22 -0.06
N GLU A 28 -14.05 -7.42 -0.48
CA GLU A 28 -14.52 -8.66 0.16
C GLU A 28 -13.61 -9.07 1.32
N ASP A 29 -12.31 -8.84 1.17
CA ASP A 29 -11.32 -9.28 2.13
C ASP A 29 -11.26 -8.38 3.39
N PRO A 30 -11.37 -8.93 4.59
CA PRO A 30 -11.33 -8.15 5.84
C PRO A 30 -10.04 -7.34 6.03
N LEU A 31 -8.90 -7.85 5.57
CA LEU A 31 -7.62 -7.14 5.67
C LEU A 31 -7.59 -5.95 4.72
N GLU A 32 -8.07 -6.13 3.49
CA GLU A 32 -8.19 -5.06 2.49
C GLU A 32 -9.12 -3.94 2.97
N LYS A 33 -10.26 -4.28 3.57
CA LYS A 33 -11.15 -3.32 4.23
C LYS A 33 -10.41 -2.52 5.31
N ALA A 34 -9.69 -3.21 6.19
CA ALA A 34 -8.97 -2.56 7.28
C ALA A 34 -7.88 -1.61 6.76
N VAL A 35 -7.14 -2.03 5.73
CA VAL A 35 -6.07 -1.21 5.13
C VAL A 35 -6.64 0.09 4.58
N HIS A 36 -7.74 0.05 3.83
CA HIS A 36 -8.39 1.25 3.31
C HIS A 36 -8.93 2.17 4.41
N LEU A 37 -9.62 1.61 5.41
CA LEU A 37 -10.15 2.40 6.54
C LEU A 37 -9.06 3.09 7.36
N ILE A 38 -7.89 2.46 7.50
CA ILE A 38 -6.73 3.05 8.20
C ILE A 38 -6.02 4.06 7.32
N HIS A 39 -5.78 3.71 6.06
CA HIS A 39 -5.03 4.53 5.11
C HIS A 39 -5.71 5.88 4.88
N ASP A 40 -7.03 5.85 4.67
CA ASP A 40 -7.82 7.05 4.41
C ASP A 40 -8.13 7.84 5.70
N GLY A 41 -7.63 7.35 6.85
CA GLY A 41 -7.63 8.05 8.13
C GLY A 41 -8.95 7.97 8.90
N TYR A 42 -9.91 7.16 8.44
CA TYR A 42 -11.21 7.02 9.10
C TYR A 42 -11.12 6.34 10.47
N VAL A 43 -10.24 5.34 10.62
CA VAL A 43 -10.24 4.47 11.80
C VAL A 43 -8.82 4.19 12.31
N PRO A 44 -8.59 4.26 13.64
CA PRO A 44 -7.29 3.92 14.21
C PRO A 44 -6.89 2.47 13.96
N ARG A 45 -5.64 2.25 13.54
CA ARG A 45 -5.01 0.92 13.37
C ARG A 45 -5.22 -0.02 14.57
N ALA A 46 -5.19 0.53 15.80
CA ALA A 46 -5.34 -0.25 17.02
C ALA A 46 -6.65 -1.05 17.06
N TYR A 47 -7.73 -0.55 16.43
CA TYR A 47 -9.01 -1.24 16.42
C TYR A 47 -8.97 -2.50 15.55
N PHE A 48 -8.32 -2.43 14.39
CA PHE A 48 -8.17 -3.59 13.52
C PHE A 48 -7.13 -4.58 14.04
N LEU A 49 -6.12 -4.14 14.80
CA LEU A 49 -5.24 -5.08 15.50
C LEU A 49 -5.97 -5.86 16.60
N ALA A 50 -6.96 -5.26 17.25
CA ALA A 50 -7.80 -5.98 18.21
C ALA A 50 -8.69 -7.01 17.50
N LEU A 51 -9.12 -6.73 16.27
CA LEU A 51 -10.00 -7.59 15.47
C LEU A 51 -9.25 -8.70 14.72
N LEU A 52 -8.08 -8.39 14.15
CA LEU A 52 -7.25 -9.25 13.32
C LEU A 52 -5.82 -9.32 13.90
N PRO A 53 -5.63 -9.88 15.11
CA PRO A 53 -4.34 -9.87 15.78
C PRO A 53 -3.25 -10.63 15.01
N GLU A 54 -3.62 -11.72 14.32
CA GLU A 54 -2.71 -12.55 13.53
C GLU A 54 -2.19 -11.84 12.27
N GLU A 55 -2.96 -10.89 11.75
CA GLU A 55 -2.65 -10.18 10.50
C GLU A 55 -1.82 -8.91 10.72
N ARG A 56 -1.24 -8.72 11.91
CA ARG A 56 -0.46 -7.51 12.23
C ARG A 56 0.60 -7.18 11.17
N GLY A 57 1.34 -8.20 10.72
CA GLY A 57 2.37 -8.04 9.71
C GLY A 57 1.81 -7.77 8.31
N GLY A 58 0.67 -8.38 7.97
CA GLY A 58 -0.05 -8.14 6.71
C GLY A 58 -0.58 -6.70 6.65
N LEU A 59 -1.26 -6.26 7.71
CA LEU A 59 -1.76 -4.89 7.89
C LEU A 59 -0.67 -3.85 7.65
N ASP A 60 0.49 -4.00 8.31
CA ASP A 60 1.56 -3.00 8.20
C ASP A 60 2.17 -2.96 6.80
N ARG A 61 2.32 -4.13 6.17
CA ARG A 61 2.85 -4.23 4.80
C ARG A 61 1.87 -3.61 3.79
N ASP A 62 0.60 -3.94 3.91
CA ASP A 62 -0.41 -3.51 2.94
C ASP A 62 -0.70 -2.01 3.08
N ILE A 63 -0.70 -1.45 4.31
CA ILE A 63 -0.76 0.00 4.54
C ILE A 63 0.45 0.71 3.90
N ALA A 64 1.65 0.15 4.05
CA ALA A 64 2.86 0.75 3.46
C ALA A 64 2.80 0.71 1.93
N ALA A 65 2.41 -0.42 1.35
CA ALA A 65 2.24 -0.56 -0.10
C ALA A 65 1.23 0.45 -0.64
N LEU A 66 0.06 0.59 0.00
CA LEU A 66 -0.96 1.55 -0.43
C LEU A 66 -0.47 3.00 -0.35
N ARG A 67 0.27 3.36 0.71
CA ARG A 67 0.91 4.70 0.84
C ARG A 67 1.92 5.01 -0.26
N GLU A 68 2.64 3.99 -0.71
CA GLU A 68 3.58 4.10 -1.83
C GLU A 68 2.87 4.07 -3.20
N GLY A 69 1.53 3.98 -3.23
CA GLY A 69 0.75 3.85 -4.45
C GLY A 69 0.98 2.52 -5.17
N ARG A 70 1.52 1.52 -4.46
CA ARG A 70 1.73 0.17 -4.96
C ARG A 70 0.45 -0.65 -4.86
N ASP A 71 0.40 -1.68 -5.68
CA ASP A 71 -0.58 -2.74 -5.52
C ASP A 71 -0.29 -3.54 -4.26
N PHE A 72 -1.32 -3.89 -3.51
CA PHE A 72 -1.26 -4.87 -2.44
C PHE A 72 -2.29 -5.96 -2.72
N ARG A 73 -1.95 -7.21 -2.33
CA ARG A 73 -2.80 -8.40 -2.51
C ARG A 73 -3.26 -8.69 -3.96
N VAL A 74 -2.56 -8.15 -4.96
CA VAL A 74 -2.76 -8.55 -6.36
C VAL A 74 -1.85 -9.74 -6.68
N PHE A 75 -2.46 -10.87 -7.05
CA PHE A 75 -1.75 -12.07 -7.45
C PHE A 75 -1.68 -12.21 -8.97
N GLY A 76 -0.56 -12.73 -9.48
CA GLY A 76 -0.41 -13.04 -10.91
C GLY A 76 0.04 -11.88 -11.80
N ARG A 77 0.26 -10.67 -11.26
CA ARG A 77 0.96 -9.58 -11.95
C ARG A 77 2.18 -9.11 -11.16
N PRO A 78 3.25 -8.64 -11.84
CA PRO A 78 4.33 -7.92 -11.17
C PRO A 78 3.79 -6.70 -10.41
N PRO A 79 4.35 -6.36 -9.24
CA PRO A 79 3.94 -5.18 -8.49
C PRO A 79 4.08 -3.91 -9.32
N LYS A 80 3.12 -2.98 -9.13
CA LYS A 80 3.21 -1.65 -9.72
C LYS A 80 4.47 -0.93 -9.22
N LEU A 81 5.22 -0.36 -10.15
CA LEU A 81 6.37 0.48 -9.83
C LEU A 81 5.90 1.77 -9.17
N ASN A 82 6.62 2.21 -8.13
CA ASN A 82 6.38 3.51 -7.54
C ASN A 82 7.08 4.62 -8.36
N ILE A 83 6.78 5.88 -8.04
CA ILE A 83 7.28 7.04 -8.79
C ILE A 83 8.82 7.08 -8.83
N ASP A 84 9.48 6.70 -7.74
CA ASP A 84 10.93 6.75 -7.65
C ASP A 84 11.59 5.64 -8.46
N GLU A 85 11.01 4.44 -8.47
CA GLU A 85 11.44 3.32 -9.33
C GLU A 85 11.28 3.69 -10.81
N CYS A 86 10.16 4.32 -11.19
CA CYS A 86 9.96 4.83 -12.55
C CYS A 86 11.05 5.85 -12.95
N LYS A 87 11.35 6.82 -12.06
CA LYS A 87 12.40 7.82 -12.32
C LYS A 87 13.78 7.19 -12.48
N GLN A 88 14.11 6.18 -11.66
CA GLN A 88 15.40 5.49 -11.77
C GLN A 88 15.53 4.76 -13.12
N ILE A 89 14.45 4.14 -13.59
CA ILE A 89 14.41 3.49 -14.90
C ILE A 89 14.56 4.52 -16.02
N GLU A 90 13.85 5.64 -15.96
CA GLU A 90 14.00 6.74 -16.93
C GLU A 90 15.44 7.23 -16.99
N MET A 91 16.05 7.56 -15.85
CA MET A 91 17.45 7.99 -15.78
C MET A 91 18.42 6.94 -16.33
N PHE A 92 18.17 5.66 -16.06
CA PHE A 92 18.99 4.57 -16.59
C PHE A 92 18.89 4.48 -18.12
N VAL A 93 17.66 4.56 -18.66
CA VAL A 93 17.41 4.54 -20.10
C VAL A 93 18.07 5.74 -20.79
N ASP A 94 17.97 6.93 -20.21
CA ASP A 94 18.60 8.13 -20.74
C ASP A 94 20.13 8.00 -20.79
N ALA A 95 20.74 7.50 -19.71
CA ALA A 95 22.19 7.26 -19.66
C ALA A 95 22.64 6.22 -20.71
N GLN A 96 21.85 5.16 -20.93
CA GLN A 96 22.14 4.16 -21.97
C GLN A 96 22.01 4.77 -23.38
N ASN A 97 21.01 5.61 -23.62
CA ASN A 97 20.82 6.29 -24.90
C ASN A 97 21.96 7.26 -25.21
N GLU A 98 22.43 8.03 -24.22
CA GLU A 98 23.59 8.91 -24.37
C GLU A 98 24.85 8.12 -24.73
N GLN A 99 25.11 7.00 -24.04
CA GLN A 99 26.23 6.11 -24.36
C GLN A 99 26.11 5.54 -25.78
N HIS A 100 24.94 5.04 -26.19
CA HIS A 100 24.74 4.49 -27.53
C HIS A 100 24.87 5.53 -28.66
N ASN A 101 24.40 6.76 -28.42
CA ASN A 101 24.54 7.87 -29.38
C ASN A 101 25.99 8.37 -29.49
N SER A 102 26.73 8.38 -28.38
CA SER A 102 28.16 8.73 -28.40
C SER A 102 29.02 7.72 -29.18
N VAL A 103 28.68 6.43 -29.12
CA VAL A 103 29.38 5.36 -29.84
C VAL A 103 28.99 5.29 -31.33
N SER A 104 27.74 5.57 -31.67
CA SER A 104 27.26 5.56 -33.07
C SER A 104 27.71 6.80 -33.86
N GLY A 105 27.99 7.93 -33.20
CA GLY A 105 28.58 9.12 -33.82
C GLY A 105 30.08 9.00 -34.17
N GLN A 106 30.80 8.03 -33.58
CA GLN A 106 32.24 7.84 -33.80
C GLN A 106 32.60 6.94 -34.99
N ARG A 107 31.62 6.34 -35.68
CA ARG A 107 31.87 5.42 -36.81
C ARG A 107 32.02 6.07 -38.19
N ASN A 108 32.15 7.40 -38.25
CA ASN A 108 32.35 8.13 -39.51
C ASN A 108 33.75 8.76 -39.57
N TYR A 109 34.82 7.97 -39.62
CA TYR A 109 36.12 8.36 -40.19
C TYR A 109 36.86 7.14 -40.72
#